data_AF-A0A7Y6XS96-F1
#
_entry.id   AF-A0A7Y6XS96-F1
#
_cell.length_a   1.000
_cell.length_b   1.000
_cell.length_c   1.000
_cell.angle_alpha   90.00
_cell.angle_beta   90.00
_cell.angle_gamma   90.00
#
_symmetry.space_group_name_H-M   'P 1'
#
loop_
_entity.id
_entity.type
_entity.pdbx_description
1 polymer ?
#
loop_
_entity_poly.entity_id
_entity_poly.type
_entity_poly.pdbx_seq_one_letter_code
_entity_poly.pdbx_strand_id
1 'polypeptide(L)'
;MNKITLPLLLLLALTTACSGPTKESSETEPQIIDSTAKARLDSTLNAFVQAGKVAGASSLIYEDGQEVYFNAFGEADQEAQRAMDRNTIAIIYSMTKPITGTALMTLYEQGAFELDDPLSKYLPEYGESMV
;
A
#
# COMPACT_ATOMS: atom_id res chain seq x y z
N MET A 1 -50.23 11.66 -49.10
CA MET A 1 -48.80 11.40 -49.40
C MET A 1 -47.99 11.68 -48.15
N ASN A 2 -47.53 10.59 -47.51
CA ASN A 2 -46.94 10.49 -46.18
C ASN A 2 -45.68 11.34 -46.01
N LYS A 3 -45.65 12.22 -45.00
CA LYS A 3 -44.44 12.95 -44.59
C LYS A 3 -44.25 13.11 -43.07
N ILE A 4 -44.91 12.28 -42.24
CA ILE A 4 -44.79 12.39 -40.76
C ILE A 4 -44.69 11.00 -40.08
N THR A 5 -43.92 10.08 -40.66
CA THR A 5 -43.66 8.76 -40.04
C THR A 5 -42.17 8.48 -39.80
N LEU A 6 -41.29 9.46 -40.00
CA LEU A 6 -39.84 9.23 -40.00
C LEU A 6 -39.04 9.68 -38.76
N PRO A 7 -39.53 10.45 -37.76
CA PRO A 7 -38.70 10.75 -36.59
C PRO A 7 -38.89 9.77 -35.42
N LEU A 8 -39.85 8.82 -35.49
CA LEU A 8 -40.21 7.98 -34.34
C LEU A 8 -39.51 6.60 -34.30
N LEU A 9 -38.86 6.17 -35.40
CA LEU A 9 -38.14 4.90 -35.45
C LEU A 9 -36.64 5.01 -35.15
N LEU A 10 -36.10 6.23 -35.01
CA LEU A 10 -34.68 6.48 -34.71
C LEU A 10 -34.40 6.75 -33.22
N LEU A 11 -35.36 6.45 -32.34
CA LEU A 11 -35.25 6.65 -30.89
C LEU A 11 -35.19 5.32 -30.10
N LEU A 12 -35.18 4.16 -30.78
CA LEU A 12 -35.19 2.83 -30.13
C LEU A 12 -33.93 1.98 -30.40
N ALA A 13 -32.88 2.57 -31.00
CA ALA A 13 -31.64 1.87 -31.33
C ALA A 13 -30.41 2.38 -30.55
N LEU A 14 -30.60 3.10 -29.44
CA LEU A 14 -29.51 3.65 -28.62
C LEU A 14 -29.38 3.06 -27.20
N THR A 15 -30.13 2.02 -26.84
CA THR A 15 -30.09 1.46 -25.47
C THR A 15 -29.30 0.15 -25.32
N THR A 16 -28.65 -0.36 -26.37
CA THR A 16 -27.94 -1.66 -26.29
C THR A 16 -26.54 -1.62 -26.87
N ALA A 17 -25.64 -0.82 -26.30
CA ALA A 17 -24.19 -1.01 -26.45
C ALA A 17 -23.37 -0.16 -25.46
N CYS A 18 -23.55 -0.37 -24.16
CA CYS A 18 -22.51 -0.07 -23.16
C CYS A 18 -22.38 -1.27 -22.23
N SER A 19 -22.01 -2.42 -22.78
CA SER A 19 -21.29 -3.41 -21.98
C SER A 19 -19.92 -2.79 -21.72
N GLY A 20 -19.76 -2.16 -20.55
CA GLY A 20 -18.45 -1.80 -20.03
C GLY A 20 -17.56 -3.05 -19.97
N PRO A 21 -16.23 -2.89 -19.92
CA PRO A 21 -15.31 -4.02 -19.85
C PRO A 21 -15.77 -4.93 -18.70
N THR A 22 -16.20 -6.13 -19.09
CA THR A 22 -16.52 -7.18 -18.14
C THR A 22 -15.21 -7.44 -17.43
N LYS A 23 -15.17 -7.22 -16.12
CA LYS A 23 -14.05 -7.64 -15.27
C LYS A 23 -14.00 -9.15 -15.48
N GLU A 24 -13.13 -9.60 -16.39
CA GLU A 24 -12.83 -11.01 -16.58
C GLU A 24 -12.53 -11.51 -15.17
N SER A 25 -13.44 -12.36 -14.68
CA SER A 25 -13.16 -13.21 -13.54
C SER A 25 -12.04 -14.11 -13.99
N SER A 26 -10.80 -13.61 -13.82
CA SER A 26 -9.60 -14.42 -13.80
C SER A 26 -9.95 -15.62 -12.95
N GLU A 27 -9.80 -16.83 -13.50
CA GLU A 27 -9.81 -18.05 -12.71
C GLU A 27 -8.80 -17.81 -11.58
N THR A 28 -9.31 -17.61 -10.36
CA THR A 28 -8.52 -17.09 -9.26
C THR A 28 -7.53 -18.18 -8.88
N GLU A 29 -6.24 -17.98 -9.18
CA GLU A 29 -5.20 -18.75 -8.49
C GLU A 29 -5.50 -18.67 -6.98
N PRO A 30 -5.42 -19.79 -6.25
CA PRO A 30 -5.80 -19.80 -4.85
C PRO A 30 -4.96 -18.78 -4.09
N GLN A 31 -5.62 -17.80 -3.47
CA GLN A 31 -4.95 -16.75 -2.71
C GLN A 31 -4.11 -17.38 -1.60
N ILE A 32 -2.86 -16.95 -1.47
CA ILE A 32 -1.96 -17.34 -0.37
C ILE A 32 -2.59 -16.92 0.95
N ILE A 33 -3.17 -15.72 1.01
CA ILE A 33 -3.88 -15.22 2.17
C ILE A 33 -5.36 -15.63 2.12
N ASP A 34 -5.62 -16.91 2.40
CA ASP A 34 -6.96 -17.47 2.54
C ASP A 34 -7.60 -17.18 3.92
N SER A 35 -8.81 -17.68 4.16
CA SER A 35 -9.51 -17.48 5.44
C SER A 35 -8.75 -18.05 6.65
N THR A 36 -8.00 -19.14 6.46
CA THR A 36 -7.23 -19.79 7.51
C THR A 36 -6.04 -18.93 7.92
N ALA A 37 -5.33 -18.40 6.92
CA ALA A 37 -4.22 -17.47 7.13
C ALA A 37 -4.69 -16.18 7.82
N LYS A 38 -5.82 -15.60 7.38
CA LYS A 38 -6.42 -14.40 8.00
C LYS A 38 -6.76 -14.64 9.48
N ALA A 39 -7.45 -15.74 9.79
CA ALA A 39 -7.78 -16.09 11.18
C ALA A 39 -6.52 -16.28 12.05
N ARG A 40 -5.45 -16.85 11.49
CA ARG A 40 -4.17 -17.01 12.20
C ARG A 40 -3.48 -15.67 12.44
N LEU A 41 -3.49 -14.76 11.47
CA LEU A 41 -2.95 -13.41 11.61
C LEU A 41 -3.69 -12.65 12.72
N ASP A 42 -5.02 -12.67 12.68
CA ASP A 42 -5.88 -12.04 13.70
C ASP A 42 -5.57 -12.58 15.09
N SER A 43 -5.59 -13.91 15.25
CA SER A 43 -5.32 -14.57 16.53
C SER A 43 -3.93 -14.22 17.07
N THR A 44 -2.93 -14.18 16.19
CA THR A 44 -1.54 -13.89 16.57
C THR A 44 -1.39 -12.44 17.05
N LEU A 45 -1.85 -11.47 16.25
CA LEU A 45 -1.74 -10.04 16.58
C LEU A 45 -2.53 -9.70 17.85
N ASN A 46 -3.76 -10.22 17.95
CA ASN A 46 -4.58 -10.02 19.13
C ASN A 46 -3.97 -10.66 20.38
N ALA A 47 -3.29 -11.81 20.26
CA ALA A 47 -2.60 -12.43 21.39
C ALA A 47 -1.41 -11.58 21.91
N PHE A 48 -0.69 -10.87 21.03
CA PHE A 48 0.36 -9.94 21.46
C PHE A 48 -0.21 -8.77 22.27
N VAL A 49 -1.35 -8.22 21.84
CA VAL A 49 -2.06 -7.15 22.55
C VAL A 49 -2.59 -7.65 23.90
N GLN A 50 -3.30 -8.79 23.91
CA GLN A 50 -3.85 -9.36 25.15
C GLN A 50 -2.78 -9.75 26.16
N ALA A 51 -1.60 -10.17 25.70
CA ALA A 51 -0.45 -10.46 26.56
C ALA A 51 0.30 -9.19 27.04
N GLY A 52 -0.14 -7.99 26.68
CA GLY A 52 0.50 -6.73 27.05
C GLY A 52 1.88 -6.53 26.44
N LYS A 53 2.23 -7.25 25.37
CA LYS A 53 3.55 -7.14 24.71
C LYS A 53 3.66 -5.90 23.83
N VAL A 54 2.52 -5.43 23.33
CA VAL A 54 2.36 -4.18 22.56
C VAL A 54 1.02 -3.55 22.94
N ALA A 55 0.92 -2.22 22.93
CA ALA A 55 -0.33 -1.51 23.21
C ALA A 55 -1.37 -1.71 22.09
N GLY A 56 -0.91 -1.75 20.84
CA GLY A 56 -1.72 -2.00 19.67
C GLY A 56 -0.86 -2.47 18.50
N ALA A 57 -1.49 -3.11 17.52
CA ALA A 57 -0.84 -3.62 16.33
C ALA A 57 -1.79 -3.54 15.13
N SER A 58 -1.27 -3.21 13.97
CA SER A 58 -1.99 -3.32 12.70
C SER A 58 -1.12 -4.04 11.67
N SER A 59 -1.77 -4.68 10.71
CA SER A 59 -1.10 -5.38 9.62
C SER A 59 -1.94 -5.28 8.35
N LEU A 60 -1.24 -5.18 7.22
CA LEU A 60 -1.80 -5.03 5.89
C LEU A 60 -0.99 -5.91 4.93
N ILE A 61 -1.67 -6.67 4.08
CA ILE A 61 -1.05 -7.56 3.11
C ILE A 61 -1.67 -7.30 1.74
N TYR A 62 -0.79 -7.09 0.76
CA TYR A 62 -1.13 -7.05 -0.66
C TYR A 62 -0.64 -8.32 -1.34
N GLU A 63 -1.48 -8.87 -2.20
CA GLU A 63 -1.21 -10.05 -3.02
C GLU A 63 -1.74 -9.74 -4.43
N ASP A 64 -0.90 -9.91 -5.45
CA ASP A 64 -1.22 -9.61 -6.85
C ASP A 64 -1.86 -8.23 -7.08
N GLY A 65 -1.30 -7.21 -6.40
CA GLY A 65 -1.76 -5.83 -6.50
C GLY A 65 -3.10 -5.54 -5.82
N GLN A 66 -3.69 -6.51 -5.11
CA GLN A 66 -4.93 -6.35 -4.36
C GLN A 66 -4.67 -6.43 -2.86
N GLU A 67 -5.34 -5.58 -2.09
CA GLU A 67 -5.36 -5.73 -0.64
C GLU A 67 -6.20 -6.96 -0.28
N VAL A 68 -5.54 -7.98 0.27
CA VAL A 68 -6.20 -9.26 0.64
C VAL A 68 -6.47 -9.36 2.14
N TYR A 69 -5.79 -8.53 2.94
CA TYR A 69 -5.97 -8.50 4.39
C TYR A 69 -5.58 -7.14 4.97
N PHE A 70 -6.39 -6.69 5.91
CA PHE A 70 -6.05 -5.65 6.87
C PHE A 70 -6.77 -5.92 8.17
N ASN A 71 -6.07 -5.77 9.29
CA ASN A 71 -6.71 -5.66 10.59
C ASN A 71 -5.87 -4.85 11.58
N ALA A 72 -6.53 -4.38 12.65
CA ALA A 72 -5.92 -3.61 13.72
C ALA A 72 -6.49 -4.04 15.09
N PHE A 73 -5.64 -4.09 16.11
CA PHE A 73 -5.96 -4.54 17.45
C PHE A 73 -5.36 -3.59 18.49
N GLY A 74 -6.02 -3.45 19.63
CA GLY A 74 -5.56 -2.65 20.76
C GLY A 74 -5.65 -1.15 20.54
N GLU A 75 -4.76 -0.41 21.19
CA GLU A 75 -4.76 1.05 21.25
C GLU A 75 -3.52 1.64 20.58
N ALA A 76 -3.72 2.71 19.82
CA ALA A 76 -2.65 3.55 19.31
C ALA A 76 -2.08 4.49 20.38
N ASP A 77 -2.88 4.81 21.39
CA ASP A 77 -2.54 5.68 22.50
C ASP A 77 -3.36 5.28 23.72
N GLN A 78 -2.68 4.77 24.75
CA GLN A 78 -3.33 4.24 25.95
C GLN A 78 -3.82 5.34 26.88
N GLU A 79 -3.15 6.50 26.92
CA GLU A 79 -3.54 7.63 27.76
C GLU A 79 -4.80 8.30 27.22
N ALA A 80 -4.86 8.46 25.88
CA ALA A 80 -6.04 8.99 25.20
C ALA A 80 -7.12 7.94 24.94
N GLN A 81 -6.90 6.67 25.31
CA GLN A 81 -7.76 5.51 25.03
C GLN A 81 -8.17 5.44 23.55
N ARG A 82 -7.24 5.76 22.65
CA ARG A 82 -7.49 5.82 21.22
C ARG A 82 -7.18 4.47 20.60
N ALA A 83 -8.19 3.89 19.98
CA ALA A 83 -8.05 2.62 19.28
C ALA A 83 -6.99 2.68 18.16
N MET A 84 -6.28 1.58 17.96
CA MET A 84 -5.47 1.37 16.75
C MET A 84 -6.40 1.20 15.56
N ASP A 85 -6.18 1.99 14.51
CA ASP A 85 -6.96 1.93 13.28
C ASP A 85 -6.09 2.06 12.03
N ARG A 86 -6.72 2.00 10.86
CA ARG A 86 -6.03 2.09 9.56
C ARG A 86 -5.26 3.37 9.35
N ASN A 87 -5.74 4.48 9.88
CA ASN A 87 -5.21 5.82 9.63
C ASN A 87 -4.30 6.29 10.76
N THR A 88 -3.99 5.40 11.71
CA THR A 88 -3.08 5.70 12.80
C THR A 88 -1.68 6.00 12.27
N ILE A 89 -1.20 7.21 12.53
CA ILE A 89 0.16 7.62 12.19
C ILE A 89 1.11 7.01 13.22
N ALA A 90 2.07 6.21 12.74
CA ALA A 90 3.09 5.57 13.56
C ALA A 90 4.48 6.15 13.28
N ILE A 91 5.33 6.18 14.31
CA ILE A 91 6.76 6.47 14.15
C ILE A 91 7.43 5.21 13.62
N ILE A 92 7.85 5.22 12.35
CA ILE A 92 8.38 4.02 11.66
C ILE A 92 9.89 3.79 11.87
N TYR A 93 10.57 4.67 12.63
CA TYR A 93 12.00 4.59 12.95
C TYR A 93 12.88 4.27 11.73
N SER A 94 13.69 3.21 11.80
CA SER A 94 14.62 2.80 10.75
C SER A 94 13.96 2.43 9.42
N MET A 95 12.63 2.25 9.36
CA MET A 95 11.91 2.10 8.10
C MET A 95 11.93 3.37 7.24
N THR A 96 12.47 4.49 7.75
CA THR A 96 12.81 5.66 6.94
C THR A 96 13.99 5.42 5.99
N LYS A 97 14.89 4.45 6.26
CA LYS A 97 16.10 4.22 5.46
C LYS A 97 15.82 3.87 4.00
N PRO A 98 14.86 2.97 3.65
CA PRO A 98 14.52 2.74 2.25
C PRO A 98 14.03 3.99 1.50
N ILE A 99 13.36 4.93 2.20
CA ILE A 99 12.93 6.20 1.61
C ILE A 99 14.16 7.05 1.29
N THR A 100 15.07 7.23 2.25
CA THR A 100 16.34 7.94 2.04
C THR A 100 17.20 7.28 0.96
N GLY A 101 17.29 5.96 0.96
CA GLY A 101 18.01 5.18 -0.06
C GLY A 101 17.42 5.38 -1.45
N THR A 102 16.09 5.40 -1.59
CA THR A 102 15.43 5.69 -2.87
C THR A 102 15.75 7.10 -3.36
N ALA A 103 15.73 8.10 -2.46
CA ALA A 103 16.11 9.46 -2.79
C ALA A 103 17.58 9.55 -3.25
N LEU A 104 18.49 8.85 -2.57
CA LEU A 104 19.90 8.76 -2.98
C LEU A 104 20.06 8.08 -4.34
N MET A 105 19.41 6.94 -4.56
CA MET A 105 19.51 6.25 -5.85
C MET A 105 18.91 7.08 -7.00
N THR A 106 17.86 7.86 -6.74
CA THR A 106 17.30 8.82 -7.71
C THR A 106 18.35 9.87 -8.10
N LEU A 107 19.12 10.38 -7.14
CA LEU A 107 20.20 11.35 -7.39
C LEU A 107 21.39 10.71 -8.12
N TYR A 108 21.72 9.46 -7.80
CA TYR A 108 22.74 8.68 -8.52
C TYR A 108 22.35 8.49 -9.99
N GLU A 109 21.11 8.10 -10.29
CA GLU A 109 20.62 7.97 -11.67
C GLU A 109 20.65 9.31 -12.45
N GLN A 110 20.56 10.43 -11.74
CA GLN A 110 20.69 11.78 -12.30
C GLN A 110 22.15 12.24 -12.48
N GLY A 111 23.14 11.41 -12.09
CA GLY A 111 24.56 11.73 -12.16
C GLY A 111 25.03 12.76 -11.13
N ALA A 112 24.29 12.92 -10.02
CA ALA A 112 24.63 13.90 -8.98
C ALA A 112 25.82 13.46 -8.10
N PHE A 113 26.06 12.15 -8.00
CA PHE A 113 27.19 11.53 -7.32
C PHE A 113 27.42 10.11 -7.85
N GLU A 114 28.60 9.56 -7.60
CA GLU A 114 28.91 8.14 -7.83
C GLU A 114 28.94 7.39 -6.49
N LEU A 115 28.56 6.10 -6.49
CA LEU A 115 28.49 5.30 -5.25
C LEU A 115 29.84 5.15 -4.54
N ASP A 116 30.94 5.30 -5.27
CA ASP A 116 32.32 5.23 -4.78
C ASP A 116 32.99 6.60 -4.62
N ASP A 117 32.23 7.70 -4.79
CA ASP A 117 32.72 9.02 -4.44
C ASP A 117 33.20 9.04 -2.97
N PRO A 118 34.37 9.63 -2.68
CA PRO A 118 34.82 9.74 -1.30
C PRO A 118 33.86 10.64 -0.53
N LEU A 119 33.54 10.27 0.71
CA LEU A 119 32.65 11.06 1.56
C LEU A 119 33.13 12.51 1.73
N SER A 120 34.44 12.72 1.74
CA SER A 120 35.08 14.05 1.82
C SER A 120 34.72 14.99 0.66
N LYS A 121 34.22 14.47 -0.47
CA LYS A 121 33.65 15.28 -1.57
C LYS A 121 32.41 16.05 -1.13
N TYR A 122 31.63 15.50 -0.19
CA TYR A 122 30.36 16.06 0.29
C TYR A 122 30.44 16.58 1.73
N LEU A 123 31.31 15.98 2.56
CA LEU A 123 31.54 16.33 3.96
C LEU A 123 33.06 16.49 4.20
N PRO A 124 33.65 17.67 3.91
CA PRO A 124 35.10 17.89 3.92
C PRO A 124 35.80 17.52 5.24
N GLU A 125 35.09 17.56 6.37
CA GLU A 125 35.58 17.17 7.69
C GLU A 125 36.02 15.70 7.79
N TYR A 126 35.64 14.86 6.81
CA TYR A 126 36.08 13.47 6.69
C TYR A 126 37.37 13.29 5.87
N GLY A 127 38.04 14.37 5.43
CA GLY A 127 39.21 14.31 4.56
C GLY A 127 40.50 13.77 5.19
N GLU A 128 40.66 13.86 6.52
CA GLU A 128 41.91 13.48 7.22
C GLU A 128 41.81 12.18 8.02
N SER A 129 40.67 11.50 8.00
CA SER A 129 40.49 10.25 8.77
C SER A 129 40.20 9.10 7.82
N MET A 130 41.25 8.34 7.51
CA MET A 130 41.14 7.03 6.89
C MET A 130 41.87 6.05 7.82
N VAL A 131 41.08 5.18 8.45
CA VAL A 131 41.50 3.78 8.58
C VAL A 131 41.41 3.19 7.18
#